data_AF-A0A4Q9BAB2-F1
#
_entry.id   AF-A0A4Q9BAB2-F1
#
_cell.length_a   1.000
_cell.length_b   1.000
_cell.length_c   1.000
_cell.angle_alpha   90.00
_cell.angle_beta   90.00
_cell.angle_gamma   90.00
#
_symmetry.space_group_name_H-M   'P 1'
#
loop_
_entity.id
_entity.type
_entity.pdbx_description
1 polymer ?
#
loop_
_entity_poly.entity_id
_entity_poly.type
_entity_poly.pdbx_seq_one_letter_code
_entity_poly.pdbx_strand_id
1 'polypeptide(L)'
;MLKTKVKVSSIENLSDARYCAGMGVEWLGFPLAMPLEKLVEIRNWLAGVQIVGECAGLKPEEIKALVASHQPDAIEIDSKVNLVLIQDIDLPKILRVNIDTDNLPALFASAAPYVSYFLLVGEGPESLKGMESSIEIWAAQYPIILGLDVPEEDLAEWVEQTSIQGIGLTAGKEDRPGFRDFSDLMSILEKLEID
;
A
#
# COMPACT_ATOMS: atom_id res chain seq x y z
N MET A 1 3.35 13.49 -13.26
CA MET A 1 3.51 13.44 -11.77
C MET A 1 2.11 13.35 -11.21
N LEU A 2 1.88 12.58 -10.14
CA LEU A 2 0.54 12.38 -9.60
C LEU A 2 0.18 13.44 -8.56
N LYS A 3 -1.13 13.74 -8.43
CA LYS A 3 -1.70 14.71 -7.48
C LYS A 3 -1.50 14.32 -6.02
N THR A 4 -1.31 13.03 -5.75
CA THR A 4 -1.04 12.47 -4.42
C THR A 4 -0.08 11.30 -4.53
N LYS A 5 0.46 10.84 -3.39
CA LYS A 5 1.26 9.61 -3.38
C LYS A 5 0.36 8.41 -3.65
N VAL A 6 0.85 7.48 -4.45
CA VAL A 6 0.13 6.24 -4.74
C VAL A 6 0.98 5.05 -4.32
N LYS A 7 0.36 4.13 -3.58
CA LYS A 7 0.88 2.78 -3.35
C LYS A 7 0.13 1.81 -4.25
N VAL A 8 0.84 1.00 -5.03
CA VAL A 8 0.24 -0.13 -5.74
C VAL A 8 0.71 -1.43 -5.09
N SER A 9 -0.24 -2.21 -4.59
CA SER A 9 -0.01 -3.43 -3.83
C SER A 9 0.01 -4.67 -4.71
N SER A 10 0.57 -5.78 -4.21
CA SER A 10 0.49 -7.10 -4.85
C SER A 10 1.03 -7.16 -6.29
N ILE A 11 2.13 -6.46 -6.56
CA ILE A 11 2.83 -6.53 -7.84
C ILE A 11 3.53 -7.89 -7.97
N GLU A 12 3.23 -8.60 -9.07
CA GLU A 12 3.82 -9.91 -9.35
C GLU A 12 4.55 -9.99 -10.69
N ASN A 13 4.47 -8.98 -11.56
CA ASN A 13 5.09 -9.04 -12.88
C ASN A 13 5.77 -7.70 -13.25
N LEU A 14 6.67 -7.78 -14.24
CA LEU A 14 7.47 -6.64 -14.69
C LEU A 14 6.65 -5.58 -15.44
N SER A 15 5.64 -5.99 -16.22
CA SER A 15 4.84 -5.08 -17.04
C SER A 15 4.09 -4.08 -16.18
N ASP A 16 3.41 -4.57 -15.14
CA ASP A 16 2.62 -3.74 -14.22
C ASP A 16 3.53 -2.83 -13.40
N ALA A 17 4.64 -3.38 -12.91
CA ALA A 17 5.65 -2.62 -12.17
C ALA A 17 6.19 -1.45 -12.99
N ARG A 18 6.53 -1.69 -14.27
CA ARG A 18 7.03 -0.65 -15.18
C ARG A 18 5.98 0.38 -15.52
N TYR A 19 4.73 -0.04 -15.76
CA TYR A 19 3.64 0.88 -16.04
C TYR A 19 3.43 1.82 -14.85
N CYS A 20 3.26 1.25 -13.65
CA CYS A 20 3.03 2.03 -12.44
C CYS A 20 4.20 2.97 -12.15
N ALA A 21 5.45 2.49 -12.28
CA ALA A 21 6.62 3.35 -12.14
C ALA A 21 6.67 4.49 -13.18
N GLY A 22 6.28 4.21 -14.42
CA GLY A 22 6.17 5.21 -15.48
C GLY A 22 5.12 6.29 -15.19
N MET A 23 4.01 5.93 -14.54
CA MET A 23 2.97 6.87 -14.07
C MET A 23 3.42 7.70 -12.85
N GLY A 24 4.55 7.37 -12.24
CA GLY A 24 5.10 8.12 -11.10
C GLY A 24 4.43 7.79 -9.77
N VAL A 25 4.05 6.52 -9.56
CA VAL A 25 3.63 6.04 -8.23
C VAL A 25 4.80 6.12 -7.23
N GLU A 26 4.49 6.30 -5.94
CA GLU A 26 5.51 6.40 -4.89
C GLU A 26 6.00 5.01 -4.46
N TRP A 27 5.05 4.09 -4.24
CA TRP A 27 5.31 2.78 -3.64
C TRP A 27 4.82 1.64 -4.53
N LEU A 28 5.68 0.65 -4.75
CA LEU A 28 5.30 -0.64 -5.33
C LEU A 28 5.45 -1.73 -4.29
N GLY A 29 4.34 -2.38 -3.96
CA GLY A 29 4.24 -3.46 -2.99
C GLY A 29 4.45 -4.82 -3.63
N PHE A 30 5.39 -5.59 -3.08
CA PHE A 30 5.74 -6.93 -3.52
C PHE A 30 5.58 -7.91 -2.36
N PRO A 31 4.83 -9.01 -2.52
CA PRO A 31 4.76 -10.06 -1.49
C PRO A 31 6.16 -10.60 -1.18
N LEU A 32 6.64 -10.47 0.05
CA LEU A 32 7.98 -10.98 0.40
C LEU A 32 8.08 -12.51 0.38
N ALA A 33 6.95 -13.22 0.29
CA ALA A 33 6.92 -14.66 0.04
C ALA A 33 7.29 -15.03 -1.41
N MET A 34 7.41 -14.05 -2.33
CA MET A 34 7.82 -14.30 -3.70
C MET A 34 9.32 -14.68 -3.79
N PRO A 35 9.76 -15.40 -4.84
CA PRO A 35 11.18 -15.70 -5.01
C PRO A 35 12.04 -14.44 -5.16
N LEU A 36 13.18 -14.41 -4.47
CA LEU A 36 14.12 -13.28 -4.50
C LEU A 36 14.58 -12.94 -5.91
N GLU A 37 14.88 -13.95 -6.73
CA GLU A 37 15.35 -13.77 -8.11
C GLU A 37 14.33 -13.01 -8.94
N LYS A 38 13.04 -13.28 -8.73
CA LYS A 38 11.93 -12.61 -9.41
C LYS A 38 11.81 -11.15 -8.96
N LEU A 39 11.93 -10.88 -7.66
CA LEU A 39 11.94 -9.50 -7.15
C LEU A 39 13.12 -8.71 -7.72
N VAL A 40 14.33 -9.28 -7.72
CA VAL A 40 15.55 -8.65 -8.25
C VAL A 40 15.42 -8.39 -9.75
N GLU A 41 14.88 -9.35 -10.51
CA GLU A 41 14.61 -9.17 -11.94
C GLU A 41 13.71 -7.95 -12.17
N ILE A 42 12.59 -7.85 -11.47
CA ILE A 42 11.67 -6.73 -11.62
C ILE A 42 12.33 -5.41 -11.18
N ARG A 43 12.96 -5.41 -9.99
CA ARG A 43 13.61 -4.22 -9.40
C ARG A 43 14.63 -3.58 -10.32
N ASN A 44 15.38 -4.37 -11.08
CA ASN A 44 16.43 -3.86 -11.99
C ASN A 44 15.88 -3.02 -13.16
N TRP A 45 14.59 -3.07 -13.43
CA TRP A 45 13.93 -2.26 -14.45
C TRP A 45 13.22 -1.02 -13.89
N LEU A 46 13.20 -0.86 -12.58
CA LEU A 46 12.47 0.20 -11.91
C LEU A 46 13.42 1.32 -11.50
N ALA A 47 12.96 2.55 -11.65
CA ALA A 47 13.65 3.74 -11.19
C ALA A 47 12.61 4.74 -10.68
N GLY A 48 12.96 5.49 -9.64
CA GLY A 48 12.10 6.54 -9.09
C GLY A 48 10.91 6.06 -8.25
N VAL A 49 10.90 4.79 -7.83
CA VAL A 49 9.86 4.20 -6.98
C VAL A 49 10.48 3.53 -5.75
N GLN A 50 9.77 3.52 -4.64
CA GLN A 50 10.15 2.77 -3.44
C GLN A 50 9.58 1.36 -3.47
N ILE A 51 10.42 0.37 -3.18
CA ILE A 51 10.02 -1.03 -3.09
C ILE A 51 9.52 -1.32 -1.67
N VAL A 52 8.24 -1.66 -1.55
CA VAL A 52 7.60 -2.06 -0.30
C VAL A 52 7.53 -3.58 -0.21
N GLY A 53 8.16 -4.16 0.81
CA GLY A 53 8.02 -5.58 1.11
C GLY A 53 6.72 -5.86 1.87
N GLU A 54 5.77 -6.55 1.24
CA GLU A 54 4.50 -6.91 1.85
C GLU A 54 4.65 -8.19 2.69
N CYS A 55 4.42 -8.06 4.00
CA CYS A 55 4.66 -9.09 4.99
C CYS A 55 3.40 -9.85 5.43
N ALA A 56 2.36 -9.86 4.58
CA ALA A 56 1.06 -10.43 4.92
C ALA A 56 1.19 -11.90 5.40
N GLY A 57 0.65 -12.17 6.58
CA GLY A 57 0.66 -13.51 7.19
C GLY A 57 2.02 -14.00 7.74
N LEU A 58 3.08 -13.19 7.68
CA LEU A 58 4.40 -13.56 8.18
C LEU A 58 4.56 -13.30 9.68
N LYS A 59 5.34 -14.15 10.35
CA LYS A 59 5.73 -13.93 11.76
C LYS A 59 6.93 -12.99 11.86
N PRO A 60 7.16 -12.34 13.02
CA PRO A 60 8.29 -11.43 13.23
C PRO A 60 9.66 -11.96 12.76
N GLU A 61 9.99 -13.22 13.06
CA GLU A 61 11.26 -13.81 12.64
C GLU A 61 11.37 -14.00 11.13
N GLU A 62 10.26 -14.36 10.48
CA GLU A 62 10.19 -14.50 9.02
C GLU A 62 10.31 -13.14 8.34
N ILE A 63 9.66 -12.11 8.90
CA ILE A 63 9.79 -10.72 8.43
C ILE A 63 11.26 -10.30 8.47
N LYS A 64 11.96 -10.49 9.59
CA LYS A 64 13.38 -10.13 9.71
C LYS A 64 14.25 -10.85 8.68
N ALA A 65 14.05 -12.16 8.51
CA ALA A 65 14.82 -12.95 7.55
C ALA A 65 14.58 -12.51 6.10
N LEU A 66 13.31 -12.23 5.74
CA LEU A 66 12.94 -11.81 4.40
C LEU A 66 13.38 -10.38 4.11
N VAL A 67 13.28 -9.46 5.08
CA VAL A 67 13.80 -8.10 4.93
C VAL A 67 15.31 -8.09 4.74
N ALA A 68 16.05 -8.89 5.51
CA ALA A 68 17.51 -8.98 5.38
C ALA A 68 17.95 -9.53 4.01
N SER A 69 17.19 -10.47 3.44
CA SER A 69 17.50 -11.08 2.15
C SER A 69 17.01 -10.26 0.94
N HIS A 70 15.81 -9.69 1.01
CA HIS A 70 15.16 -8.99 -0.11
C HIS A 70 15.50 -7.49 -0.16
N GLN A 71 15.95 -6.92 0.97
CA GLN A 71 16.37 -5.51 1.09
C GLN A 71 15.37 -4.52 0.45
N PRO A 72 14.09 -4.53 0.89
CA PRO A 72 13.13 -3.53 0.44
C PRO A 72 13.46 -2.16 1.02
N ASP A 73 12.86 -1.10 0.45
CA ASP A 73 13.04 0.27 0.92
C ASP A 73 12.09 0.61 2.09
N ALA A 74 10.95 -0.08 2.17
CA ALA A 74 9.99 -0.04 3.28
C ALA A 74 9.28 -1.39 3.44
N ILE A 75 8.53 -1.58 4.53
CA ILE A 75 7.75 -2.81 4.76
C ILE A 75 6.29 -2.51 5.09
N GLU A 76 5.38 -3.30 4.54
CA GLU A 76 3.97 -3.34 4.93
C GLU A 76 3.72 -4.53 5.86
N ILE A 77 3.10 -4.25 7.01
CA ILE A 77 2.93 -5.21 8.11
C ILE A 77 1.44 -5.27 8.49
N ASP A 78 0.92 -6.48 8.73
CA ASP A 78 -0.44 -6.66 9.24
C ASP A 78 -0.60 -6.14 10.68
N SER A 79 -1.77 -5.59 10.99
CA SER A 79 -2.16 -5.10 12.32
C SER A 79 -1.94 -6.09 13.48
N LYS A 80 -1.91 -7.40 13.18
CA LYS A 80 -1.75 -8.48 14.16
C LYS A 80 -0.29 -8.72 14.59
N VAL A 81 0.68 -8.18 13.85
CA VAL A 81 2.09 -8.34 14.16
C VAL A 81 2.48 -7.46 15.34
N ASN A 82 3.18 -8.02 16.32
CA ASN A 82 3.72 -7.25 17.43
C ASN A 82 4.91 -6.40 16.96
N LEU A 83 4.67 -5.10 16.78
CA LEU A 83 5.65 -4.13 16.27
C LEU A 83 6.92 -4.01 17.13
N VAL A 84 6.82 -4.28 18.44
CA VAL A 84 7.99 -4.27 19.36
C VAL A 84 9.00 -5.36 18.97
N LEU A 85 8.54 -6.49 18.44
CA LEU A 85 9.42 -7.60 18.05
C LEU A 85 10.21 -7.32 16.77
N ILE A 86 9.80 -6.31 15.98
CA ILE A 86 10.42 -5.93 14.71
C ILE A 86 10.91 -4.47 14.70
N GLN A 87 11.01 -3.85 15.89
CA GLN A 87 11.42 -2.45 16.04
C GLN A 87 12.88 -2.20 15.61
N ASP A 88 13.69 -3.26 15.60
CA ASP A 88 15.10 -3.26 15.18
C ASP A 88 15.27 -3.18 13.65
N ILE A 89 14.19 -3.33 12.87
CA ILE A 89 14.21 -3.09 11.43
C ILE A 89 14.22 -1.59 11.19
N ASP A 90 15.34 -1.03 10.75
CA ASP A 90 15.51 0.41 10.46
C ASP A 90 14.99 0.79 9.06
N LEU A 91 13.75 0.39 8.76
CA LEU A 91 13.03 0.76 7.55
C LEU A 91 11.70 1.43 7.93
N PRO A 92 11.18 2.34 7.09
CA PRO A 92 9.81 2.81 7.17
C PRO A 92 8.81 1.65 7.20
N LYS A 93 7.79 1.79 8.05
CA LYS A 93 6.77 0.75 8.26
C LYS A 93 5.41 1.31 7.88
N ILE A 94 4.67 0.57 7.08
CA ILE A 94 3.27 0.81 6.75
C ILE A 94 2.45 -0.23 7.50
N LEU A 95 1.58 0.20 8.43
CA LEU A 95 0.67 -0.74 9.08
C LEU A 95 -0.58 -0.92 8.23
N ARG A 96 -0.79 -2.12 7.72
CA ARG A 96 -2.04 -2.52 7.08
C ARG A 96 -3.09 -2.78 8.15
N VAL A 97 -4.18 -2.02 8.12
CA VAL A 97 -5.27 -2.11 9.10
C VAL A 97 -6.59 -2.28 8.38
N ASN A 98 -7.41 -3.21 8.86
CA ASN A 98 -8.69 -3.52 8.25
C ASN A 98 -9.81 -2.74 8.97
N ILE A 99 -10.52 -1.88 8.25
CA ILE A 99 -11.50 -0.98 8.84
C ILE A 99 -12.77 -1.69 9.34
N ASP A 100 -13.05 -2.88 8.82
CA ASP A 100 -14.24 -3.66 9.15
C ASP A 100 -14.03 -4.50 10.42
N THR A 101 -12.78 -4.82 10.77
CA THR A 101 -12.46 -5.81 11.80
C THR A 101 -11.51 -5.31 12.90
N ASP A 102 -10.65 -4.33 12.62
CA ASP A 102 -9.70 -3.81 13.61
C ASP A 102 -10.30 -2.69 14.47
N ASN A 103 -9.84 -2.60 15.73
CA ASN A 103 -10.17 -1.46 16.60
C ASN A 103 -9.24 -0.27 16.30
N LEU A 104 -9.59 0.49 15.27
CA LEU A 104 -8.72 1.51 14.70
C LEU A 104 -8.27 2.60 15.68
N PRO A 105 -9.13 3.23 16.52
CA PRO A 105 -8.66 4.29 17.42
C PRO A 105 -7.56 3.83 18.39
N ALA A 106 -7.70 2.62 18.96
CA ALA A 106 -6.70 2.05 19.86
C ALA A 106 -5.44 1.62 19.10
N LEU A 107 -5.61 1.09 17.88
CA LEU A 107 -4.51 0.67 17.03
C LEU A 107 -3.66 1.87 16.58
N PHE A 108 -4.28 2.96 16.14
CA PHE A 108 -3.56 4.18 15.74
C PHE A 108 -2.72 4.73 16.89
N ALA A 109 -3.32 4.88 18.08
CA ALA A 109 -2.62 5.43 19.23
C ALA A 109 -1.44 4.56 19.68
N SER A 110 -1.57 3.23 19.62
CA SER A 110 -0.51 2.32 20.04
C SER A 110 0.59 2.11 18.99
N ALA A 111 0.24 2.13 17.70
CA ALA A 111 1.16 1.84 16.62
C ALA A 111 1.86 3.08 16.04
N ALA A 112 1.28 4.29 16.17
CA ALA A 112 1.84 5.53 15.59
C ALA A 112 3.33 5.78 15.91
N PRO A 113 3.88 5.45 17.10
CA PRO A 113 5.32 5.61 17.36
C PRO A 113 6.23 4.69 16.53
N TYR A 114 5.68 3.62 15.96
CA TYR A 114 6.44 2.57 15.27
C TYR A 114 6.31 2.61 13.75
N VAL A 115 5.33 3.35 13.22
CA VAL A 115 4.97 3.30 11.79
C VAL A 115 4.96 4.68 11.15
N SER A 116 5.28 4.70 9.87
CA SER A 116 5.32 5.91 9.05
C SER A 116 3.97 6.21 8.40
N TYR A 117 3.18 5.16 8.11
CA TYR A 117 1.86 5.26 7.50
C TYR A 117 0.92 4.17 8.02
N PHE A 118 -0.38 4.44 7.96
CA PHE A 118 -1.43 3.44 8.06
C PHE A 118 -2.08 3.25 6.70
N LEU A 119 -2.11 2.01 6.20
CA LEU A 119 -2.86 1.66 5.00
C LEU A 119 -4.23 1.10 5.44
N LEU A 120 -5.30 1.86 5.18
CA LEU A 120 -6.66 1.42 5.47
C LEU A 120 -7.15 0.52 4.35
N VAL A 121 -7.64 -0.67 4.70
CA VAL A 121 -8.23 -1.61 3.75
C VAL A 121 -9.54 -2.18 4.29
N GLY A 122 -10.35 -2.74 3.41
CA GLY A 122 -11.64 -3.33 3.74
C GLY A 122 -11.75 -4.77 3.26
N GLU A 123 -12.84 -5.44 3.65
CA GLU A 123 -13.21 -6.77 3.16
C GLU A 123 -13.96 -6.73 1.82
N GLY A 124 -14.43 -5.55 1.39
CA GLY A 124 -15.10 -5.40 0.10
C GLY A 124 -15.33 -3.94 -0.35
N PRO A 125 -16.01 -3.75 -1.49
CA PRO A 125 -16.17 -2.43 -2.11
C PRO A 125 -17.04 -1.47 -1.28
N GLU A 126 -17.90 -1.99 -0.42
CA GLU A 126 -18.77 -1.16 0.44
C GLU A 126 -18.11 -0.75 1.76
N SER A 127 -16.87 -1.17 2.05
CA SER A 127 -16.23 -0.88 3.35
C SER A 127 -16.06 0.63 3.59
N LEU A 128 -15.88 1.44 2.54
CA LEU A 128 -15.81 2.90 2.66
C LEU A 128 -17.12 3.54 3.15
N LYS A 129 -18.26 2.93 2.82
CA LYS A 129 -19.57 3.55 2.94
C LYS A 129 -19.98 3.77 4.39
N GLY A 130 -20.23 5.03 4.74
CA GLY A 130 -20.55 5.44 6.10
C GLY A 130 -19.33 5.58 7.02
N MET A 131 -18.11 5.33 6.51
CA MET A 131 -16.85 5.53 7.23
C MET A 131 -16.12 6.81 6.82
N GLU A 132 -16.61 7.54 5.81
CA GLU A 132 -15.96 8.69 5.19
C GLU A 132 -15.56 9.74 6.24
N SER A 133 -16.51 10.22 7.04
CA SER A 133 -16.24 11.21 8.08
C SER A 133 -15.29 10.70 9.17
N SER A 134 -15.29 9.40 9.46
CA SER A 134 -14.36 8.83 10.44
C SER A 134 -12.93 8.81 9.89
N ILE A 135 -12.78 8.42 8.62
CA ILE A 135 -11.49 8.41 7.92
C ILE A 135 -10.93 9.82 7.80
N GLU A 136 -11.74 10.83 7.48
CA GLU A 136 -11.30 12.23 7.46
C GLU A 136 -10.75 12.68 8.82
N ILE A 137 -11.45 12.36 9.91
CA ILE A 137 -11.02 12.68 11.29
C ILE A 137 -9.70 11.98 11.64
N TRP A 138 -9.53 10.72 11.22
CA TRP A 138 -8.30 9.98 11.45
C TRP A 138 -7.15 10.50 10.59
N ALA A 139 -7.40 10.84 9.33
CA ALA A 139 -6.40 11.35 8.40
C ALA A 139 -5.84 12.72 8.83
N ALA A 140 -6.65 13.52 9.54
CA ALA A 140 -6.19 14.77 10.15
C ALA A 140 -5.18 14.56 11.30
N GLN A 141 -5.10 13.35 11.86
CA GLN A 141 -4.27 13.01 13.03
C GLN A 141 -3.14 12.02 12.71
N TYR A 142 -3.35 11.15 11.73
CA TYR A 142 -2.45 10.05 11.39
C TYR A 142 -2.14 10.05 9.90
N PRO A 143 -0.93 9.65 9.50
CA PRO A 143 -0.55 9.56 8.09
C PRO A 143 -1.24 8.37 7.42
N ILE A 144 -2.39 8.63 6.78
CA ILE A 144 -3.24 7.58 6.20
C ILE A 144 -3.04 7.47 4.69
N ILE A 145 -2.86 6.24 4.21
CA ILE A 145 -3.01 5.85 2.82
C ILE A 145 -4.37 5.16 2.70
N LEU A 146 -5.25 5.69 1.85
CA LEU A 146 -6.59 5.16 1.65
C LEU A 146 -6.56 4.03 0.61
N GLY A 147 -6.54 2.78 1.06
CA GLY A 147 -6.53 1.57 0.23
C GLY A 147 -7.91 0.90 0.12
N LEU A 148 -8.97 1.70 0.17
CA LEU A 148 -10.36 1.27 -0.02
C LEU A 148 -10.78 1.59 -1.47
N ASP A 149 -11.81 0.90 -1.95
CA ASP A 149 -12.42 1.24 -3.23
C ASP A 149 -13.12 2.59 -3.11
N VAL A 150 -12.51 3.61 -3.71
CA VAL A 150 -13.06 4.97 -3.80
C VAL A 150 -13.73 5.10 -5.17
N PRO A 151 -15.02 5.50 -5.24
CA PRO A 151 -15.67 5.82 -6.51
C PRO A 151 -14.84 6.86 -7.27
N GLU A 152 -14.66 6.66 -8.58
CA GLU A 152 -13.73 7.51 -9.33
C GLU A 152 -14.19 8.99 -9.40
N GLU A 153 -15.48 9.26 -9.21
CA GLU A 153 -16.04 10.60 -9.08
C GLU A 153 -15.64 11.31 -7.78
N ASP A 154 -15.41 10.56 -6.71
CA ASP A 154 -15.09 11.07 -5.37
C ASP A 154 -13.58 11.20 -5.16
N LEU A 155 -12.77 10.60 -6.04
CA LEU A 155 -11.32 10.54 -5.91
C LEU A 155 -10.67 11.93 -5.79
N ALA A 156 -11.14 12.90 -6.57
CA ALA A 156 -10.64 14.27 -6.51
C ALA A 156 -10.94 14.93 -5.15
N GLU A 157 -12.14 14.71 -4.61
CA GLU A 157 -12.52 15.23 -3.29
C GLU A 157 -11.65 14.64 -2.19
N TRP A 158 -11.44 13.32 -2.20
CA TRP A 158 -10.53 12.67 -1.26
C TRP A 158 -9.11 13.25 -1.31
N VAL A 159 -8.57 13.47 -2.50
CA VAL A 159 -7.20 13.97 -2.67
C VAL A 159 -7.06 15.45 -2.32
N GLU A 160 -8.05 16.28 -2.67
CA GLU A 160 -7.93 17.74 -2.58
C GLU A 160 -8.51 18.31 -1.28
N GLN A 161 -9.48 17.63 -0.66
CA GLN A 161 -10.25 18.18 0.47
C GLN A 161 -10.01 17.44 1.79
N THR A 162 -9.36 16.28 1.77
CA THR A 162 -9.04 15.52 2.98
C THR A 162 -7.55 15.55 3.30
N SER A 163 -7.17 15.05 4.48
CA SER A 163 -5.76 15.01 4.94
C SER A 163 -5.04 13.70 4.64
N ILE A 164 -5.62 12.82 3.81
CA ILE A 164 -4.96 11.58 3.42
C ILE A 164 -3.60 11.89 2.78
N GLN A 165 -2.64 11.01 3.01
CA GLN A 165 -1.27 11.13 2.52
C GLN A 165 -1.06 10.36 1.21
N GLY A 166 -2.05 9.58 0.77
CA GLY A 166 -1.99 8.85 -0.48
C GLY A 166 -3.20 7.96 -0.72
N ILE A 167 -3.23 7.39 -1.92
CA ILE A 167 -4.19 6.36 -2.35
C ILE A 167 -3.48 5.02 -2.46
N GLY A 168 -4.12 3.97 -1.95
CA GLY A 168 -3.69 2.59 -2.10
C GLY A 168 -4.51 1.91 -3.19
N LEU A 169 -3.81 1.33 -4.16
CA LEU A 169 -4.38 0.49 -5.21
C LEU A 169 -3.85 -0.93 -5.05
N THR A 170 -4.52 -1.88 -5.69
CA THR A 170 -4.06 -3.28 -5.76
C THR A 170 -3.90 -3.64 -7.22
N ALA A 171 -2.72 -4.14 -7.60
CA ALA A 171 -2.58 -4.76 -8.90
C ALA A 171 -3.44 -6.03 -8.90
N GLY A 172 -4.46 -6.09 -9.77
CA GLY A 172 -5.37 -7.24 -9.86
C GLY A 172 -4.61 -8.56 -10.05
N LYS A 173 -5.22 -9.72 -9.80
CA LYS A 173 -4.54 -11.01 -10.06
C LYS A 173 -4.45 -11.28 -11.57
N GLU A 174 -3.35 -11.86 -12.03
CA GLU A 174 -3.27 -12.39 -13.40
C GLU A 174 -4.08 -13.69 -13.45
N ASP A 175 -5.25 -13.66 -14.08
CA ASP A 175 -6.06 -14.86 -14.25
C ASP A 175 -5.36 -15.89 -15.16
N ARG A 176 -4.60 -15.42 -16.15
CA ARG A 176 -3.73 -16.21 -17.03
C ARG A 176 -2.52 -15.37 -17.46
N PRO A 177 -1.35 -15.99 -17.77
CA PRO A 177 -0.18 -15.25 -18.23
C PRO A 177 -0.50 -14.34 -19.42
N GLY A 178 -0.31 -13.03 -19.26
CA GLY A 178 -0.59 -12.02 -20.30
C GLY A 178 -2.05 -11.59 -20.43
N PHE A 179 -2.94 -11.97 -19.52
CA PHE A 179 -4.33 -11.51 -19.49
C PHE A 179 -4.73 -11.10 -18.06
N ARG A 180 -4.93 -9.79 -17.86
CA ARG A 180 -5.33 -9.17 -16.60
C ARG A 180 -6.27 -8.01 -16.93
N ASP A 181 -7.34 -7.85 -16.15
CA ASP A 181 -8.11 -6.61 -16.18
C ASP A 181 -7.37 -5.54 -15.37
N PHE A 182 -6.58 -4.76 -16.09
CA PHE A 182 -5.75 -3.69 -15.54
C PHE A 182 -6.42 -2.32 -15.73
N SER A 183 -7.64 -2.31 -16.32
CA SER A 183 -8.30 -1.10 -16.80
C SER A 183 -8.66 -0.14 -15.66
N ASP A 184 -9.20 -0.64 -14.56
CA ASP A 184 -9.56 0.17 -13.39
C ASP A 184 -8.35 0.85 -12.76
N LEU A 185 -7.23 0.14 -12.63
CA LEU A 185 -5.99 0.71 -12.09
C LEU A 185 -5.45 1.82 -12.99
N MET A 186 -5.43 1.59 -14.31
CA MET A 186 -4.98 2.60 -15.28
C MET A 186 -5.89 3.84 -15.24
N SER A 187 -7.21 3.64 -15.24
CA SER A 187 -8.20 4.72 -15.16
C SER A 187 -7.98 5.60 -13.93
N ILE A 188 -7.77 4.99 -12.76
CA ILE A 188 -7.52 5.72 -11.52
C ILE A 188 -6.18 6.47 -11.59
N LEU A 189 -5.11 5.85 -12.09
CA LEU A 189 -3.81 6.52 -12.20
C LEU A 189 -3.83 7.71 -13.17
N GLU A 190 -4.52 7.58 -14.30
CA GLU A 190 -4.71 8.68 -15.26
C GLU A 190 -5.50 9.84 -14.64
N LYS A 191 -6.56 9.55 -13.86
CA LYS A 191 -7.31 10.58 -13.13
C LYS A 191 -6.48 11.31 -12.06
N LEU A 192 -5.49 10.62 -11.49
CA LEU A 192 -4.55 11.20 -10.52
C LEU A 192 -3.39 11.93 -11.17
N GLU A 193 -3.23 11.89 -12.50
CA GLU A 193 -2.18 12.61 -13.19
C GLU A 193 -2.42 14.14 -13.10
N ILE A 194 -1.34 14.89 -12.95
CA ILE A 194 -1.36 16.35 -13.02
C ILE A 194 -1.31 16.75 -14.50
N ASP A 195 -2.25 17.60 -14.92
CA ASP A 195 -2.29 18.21 -16.26
C ASP A 195 -1.03 19.03 -16.61
#